data_AF-A0A9D7J1R1-F1
#
_entry.id   AF-A0A9D7J1R1-F1
#
_cell.length_a   1.000
_cell.length_b   1.000
_cell.length_c   1.000
_cell.angle_alpha   90.00
_cell.angle_beta   90.00
_cell.angle_gamma   90.00
#
_symmetry.space_group_name_H-M   'P 1'
#
loop_
_entity.id
_entity.type
_entity.pdbx_description
1 polymer ?
#
loop_
_entity_poly.entity_id
_entity_poly.type
_entity_poly.pdbx_seq_one_letter_code
_entity_poly.pdbx_strand_id
1 'polypeptide(L)' 'MRTGLALAEARNYSCMGCRMTIRPQVFNDIRRAETIITCESCGRILFFRAEVTVS' A
#
# COMPACT_ATOMS: atom_id res chain seq x y z
N MET A 1 -12.46 14.94 11.63
CA MET A 1 -12.27 13.61 11.01
C MET A 1 -12.74 13.72 9.58
N ARG A 2 -11.82 13.89 8.61
CA ARG A 2 -12.19 13.82 7.19
C ARG A 2 -12.21 12.34 6.83
N THR A 3 -13.30 11.89 6.24
CA THR A 3 -13.54 10.56 5.63
C THR A 3 -12.47 10.24 4.59
N GLY A 4 -11.26 9.97 5.06
CA GLY A 4 -10.16 9.50 4.24
C GLY A 4 -10.26 8.00 4.13
N LEU A 5 -10.19 7.47 2.91
CA LEU A 5 -10.04 6.04 2.64
C LEU A 5 -9.00 5.45 3.59
N ALA A 6 -9.40 4.44 4.38
CA ALA A 6 -8.50 3.70 5.27
C ALA A 6 -7.48 2.86 4.48
N LEU A 7 -7.73 2.66 3.19
CA LEU A 7 -6.91 1.90 2.26
C LEU A 7 -6.14 2.84 1.33
N ALA A 8 -4.92 2.46 0.98
CA ALA A 8 -4.12 3.10 -0.06
C ALA A 8 -3.38 2.05 -0.89
N GLU A 9 -3.30 2.26 -2.19
CA GLU A 9 -2.52 1.39 -3.07
C GLU A 9 -1.02 1.64 -2.86
N ALA A 10 -0.24 0.57 -2.72
CA ALA A 10 1.21 0.62 -2.78
C ALA A 10 1.64 0.41 -4.24
N ARG A 11 2.16 1.46 -4.88
CA ARG A 11 2.60 1.43 -6.27
C ARG A 11 3.93 2.16 -6.42
N ASN A 12 4.86 1.61 -7.21
CA ASN A 12 6.19 2.20 -7.44
C ASN A 12 6.90 2.60 -6.12
N TYR A 13 6.91 1.68 -5.14
CA TYR A 13 7.51 1.95 -3.82
C TYR A 13 6.94 3.18 -3.12
N SER A 14 5.69 3.56 -3.40
CA SER A 14 5.06 4.76 -2.86
C SER A 14 3.63 4.49 -2.42
N CYS A 15 3.21 5.12 -1.32
CA CYS A 15 1.83 5.11 -0.86
C CYS A 15 1.01 6.05 -1.75
N MET A 16 0.02 5.56 -2.48
CA MET A 16 -0.83 6.41 -3.33
C MET A 16 -1.77 7.32 -2.54
N GLY A 17 -1.93 7.11 -1.23
CA GLY A 17 -2.76 7.94 -0.36
C GLY A 17 -2.08 9.21 0.18
N CYS A 18 -0.77 9.16 0.46
CA CYS A 18 0.00 10.32 0.96
C CYS A 18 1.25 10.65 0.14
N ARG A 19 1.54 9.85 -0.90
CA ARG A 19 2.69 9.98 -1.79
C ARG A 19 4.07 9.86 -1.15
N MET A 20 4.15 9.36 0.09
CA MET A 20 5.43 9.04 0.70
C MET A 20 6.00 7.73 0.17
N THR A 21 7.33 7.71 0.08
CA THR A 21 8.12 6.54 -0.29
C THR A 21 8.03 5.47 0.79
N ILE A 22 7.79 4.24 0.36
CA ILE A 22 7.77 3.03 1.16
C ILE A 22 9.15 2.37 1.03
N ARG A 23 9.70 1.89 2.15
CA ARG A 23 10.99 1.18 2.14
C ARG A 23 10.89 -0.08 1.25
N PRO A 24 11.94 -0.43 0.47
CA PRO A 24 11.91 -1.60 -0.41
C PRO A 24 11.56 -2.92 0.30
N GLN A 25 12.03 -3.12 1.53
CA GLN A 25 11.69 -4.30 2.36
C GLN A 25 10.19 -4.38 2.60
N VAL A 26 9.59 -3.29 3.10
CA VAL A 26 8.15 -3.18 3.35
C VAL A 26 7.34 -3.36 2.07
N PHE A 27 7.81 -2.81 0.94
CA PHE A 27 7.13 -2.99 -0.35
C PHE A 27 7.10 -4.45 -0.79
N ASN A 28 8.18 -5.20 -0.57
CA ASN A 28 8.19 -6.64 -0.83
C ASN A 28 7.21 -7.38 0.08
N ASP A 29 7.13 -7.02 1.37
CA ASP A 29 6.16 -7.63 2.30
C ASP A 29 4.70 -7.34 1.89
N ILE A 30 4.41 -6.11 1.41
CA ILE A 30 3.08 -5.76 0.88
C ILE A 30 2.74 -6.62 -0.35
N ARG A 31 3.72 -6.91 -1.22
CA ARG A 31 3.53 -7.79 -2.39
C ARG A 31 3.29 -9.25 -2.00
N ARG A 32 3.86 -9.71 -0.88
CA ARG A 32 3.64 -11.07 -0.36
C ARG A 32 2.23 -11.24 0.20
N ALA A 33 1.58 -10.15 0.64
CA ALA A 33 0.24 -10.15 1.19
C ALA A 33 0.04 -11.12 2.39
N GLU A 34 1.13 -11.45 3.10
CA GLU A 34 1.12 -12.34 4.26
C GLU A 34 0.71 -11.62 5.55
N THR A 35 0.91 -10.29 5.62
CA THR A 35 0.57 -9.46 6.78
C THR A 35 -0.10 -8.16 6.35
N ILE A 36 -0.92 -7.60 7.25
CA ILE A 36 -1.52 -6.28 7.05
C ILE A 36 -0.45 -5.23 7.37
N ILE A 37 -0.09 -4.44 6.37
CA ILE A 37 0.92 -3.39 6.50
C ILE A 37 0.24 -2.04 6.35
N THR A 38 0.56 -1.10 7.24
CA THR A 38 0.07 0.27 7.18
C THR A 38 1.18 1.24 6.83
N CYS A 39 0.84 2.33 6.15
CA CYS A 39 1.75 3.41 5.85
C CYS A 39 2.16 4.15 7.13
N GLU A 40 3.45 4.17 7.45
CA GLU A 40 4.00 4.86 8.63
C GLU A 40 3.71 6.38 8.63
N SER A 41 3.47 6.96 7.46
CA SER A 41 3.21 8.40 7.29
C SER A 41 1.75 8.79 7.53
N CYS A 42 0.80 7.99 7.05
CA CYS A 42 -0.62 8.36 7.05
C CYS A 42 -1.55 7.36 7.72
N GLY A 43 -1.02 6.24 8.22
CA GLY A 43 -1.77 5.18 8.89
C GLY A 43 -2.68 4.34 7.99
N ARG A 44 -2.72 4.59 6.68
CA ARG A 44 -3.56 3.81 5.75
C ARG A 44 -3.02 2.42 5.54
N ILE A 45 -3.90 1.42 5.49
CA ILE A 45 -3.56 0.05 5.11
C ILE A 45 -3.14 0.03 3.64
N LEU A 46 -1.96 -0.53 3.39
CA LEU A 46 -1.36 -0.62 2.07
C LEU A 46 -1.75 -1.94 1.42
N PHE A 47 -2.28 -1.86 0.20
CA PHE A 47 -2.58 -3.04 -0.61
C PHE A 47 -1.85 -2.97 -1.95
N PHE A 48 -1.45 -4.13 -2.46
CA PHE A 48 -0.86 -4.27 -3.80
C PHE A 48 -1.92 -4.82 -4.76
N ARG A 49 -2.10 -4.17 -5.92
CA ARG A 49 -2.96 -4.68 -6.98
C ARG A 49 -2.15 -5.65 -7.83
N ALA A 50 -2.31 -6.94 -7.59
CA ALA A 50 -1.92 -7.95 -8.58
C ALA A 50 -2.88 -7.79 -9.76
N GLU A 51 -2.34 -7.38 -10.91
CA GLU A 51 -3.07 -7.32 -12.17
C GLU A 51 -3.44 -8.75 -12.58
N VAL A 52 -4.66 -9.15 -12.22
CA VAL A 52 -5.23 -10.44 -12.63
C VAL A 52 -5.60 -10.30 -14.10
N THR A 53 -4.75 -10.81 -14.98
CA THR A 53 -5.10 -11.02 -16.38
C THR A 53 -6.23 -12.03 -16.44
N VAL A 54 -7.46 -11.54 -16.59
CA VAL A 54 -8.60 -12.39 -16.95
C VAL A 54 -8.50 -12.57 -18.46
N SER A 55 -8.05 -13.74 -18.90
CA SER A 55 -8.17 -14.18 -20.31
C SER A 55 -9.62 -14.49 -20.65
#